data_AF-A0A845F9V7-F1
#
_entry.id   AF-A0A845F9V7-F1
#
_cell.length_a   1.000
_cell.length_b   1.000
_cell.length_c   1.000
_cell.angle_alpha   90.00
_cell.angle_beta   90.00
_cell.angle_gamma   90.00
#
_symmetry.space_group_name_H-M   'P 1'
#
loop_
_entity.id
_entity.type
_entity.pdbx_description
1 polymer ?
#
loop_
_entity_poly.entity_id
_entity_poly.type
_entity_poly.pdbx_seq_one_letter_code
_entity_poly.pdbx_strand_id
1 'polypeptide(L)'
;MSIIMYIGLFIAQIIGVTLAAIIFISIFSKSRKKGWIILSFLSALLVFQLIQGFNISIAMGTGMVIIDLFVIVAAFLTLKQKKL
;
A
#
# COMPACT_ATOMS: atom_id res chain seq x y z
N MET A 1 21.30 -13.26 0.38
CA MET A 1 20.66 -11.93 0.49
C MET A 1 20.98 -11.35 1.85
N SER A 2 21.58 -10.17 1.90
CA SER A 2 21.99 -9.53 3.17
C SER A 2 20.78 -8.95 3.90
N ILE A 3 20.77 -9.01 5.23
CA ILE A 3 19.71 -8.48 6.11
C ILE A 3 19.34 -7.02 5.75
N ILE A 4 20.34 -6.22 5.38
CA ILE A 4 20.20 -4.82 4.93
C ILE A 4 19.23 -4.69 3.73
N MET A 5 19.26 -5.65 2.80
CA MET A 5 18.41 -5.62 1.61
C MET A 5 16.93 -5.83 1.98
N TYR A 6 16.65 -6.75 2.91
CA TYR A 6 15.29 -6.97 3.41
C TYR A 6 14.75 -5.73 4.13
N ILE A 7 15.56 -5.10 4.98
CA ILE A 7 15.19 -3.85 5.66
C ILE A 7 14.88 -2.75 4.63
N GLY A 8 15.74 -2.58 3.61
CA GLY A 8 15.52 -1.62 2.55
C GLY A 8 14.20 -1.85 1.79
N LEU A 9 13.87 -3.10 1.50
CA LEU A 9 12.63 -3.46 0.81
C LEU A 9 11.39 -3.21 1.67
N PHE A 10 11.45 -3.47 2.97
CA PHE A 10 10.36 -3.15 3.89
C PHE A 10 10.14 -1.64 4.02
N ILE A 11 11.22 -0.85 4.13
CA ILE A 11 11.13 0.61 4.18
C ILE A 11 10.51 1.14 2.87
N ALA A 12 10.97 0.62 1.72
CA ALA A 12 10.41 0.99 0.42
C ALA A 12 8.91 0.64 0.32
N GLN A 13 8.50 -0.53 0.84
CA GLN A 13 7.08 -0.93 0.90
C GLN A 13 6.27 0.06 1.74
N ILE A 14 6.71 0.39 2.95
CA ILE A 14 6.01 1.32 3.84
C ILE A 14 5.82 2.68 3.14
N ILE A 15 6.88 3.21 2.53
CA ILE A 15 6.82 4.49 1.83
C ILE A 15 5.85 4.40 0.65
N GLY A 16 5.95 3.35 -0.17
CA GLY A 16 5.11 3.15 -1.35
C GLY A 16 3.63 3.05 -1.03
N VAL A 17 3.27 2.21 -0.05
CA VAL A 17 1.86 1.98 0.33
C VAL A 17 1.28 3.22 1.01
N THR A 18 2.06 3.92 1.84
CA THR A 18 1.64 5.17 2.47
C THR A 18 1.37 6.26 1.44
N LEU A 19 2.26 6.43 0.46
CA LEU A 19 2.05 7.37 -0.65
C LEU A 19 0.82 7.01 -1.48
N ALA A 20 0.65 5.73 -1.80
CA ALA A 20 -0.53 5.23 -2.51
C ALA A 20 -1.82 5.59 -1.77
N ALA A 21 -1.87 5.37 -0.44
CA ALA A 21 -3.01 5.73 0.39
C ALA A 21 -3.27 7.25 0.39
N ILE A 22 -2.24 8.09 0.54
CA ILE A 22 -2.39 9.55 0.53
C ILE A 22 -2.91 10.04 -0.84
N ILE A 23 -2.35 9.52 -1.94
CA ILE A 23 -2.78 9.83 -3.30
C ILE A 23 -4.25 9.45 -3.50
N PHE A 24 -4.62 8.23 -3.09
CA PHE A 24 -6.01 7.76 -3.17
C PHE A 24 -6.95 8.68 -2.38
N ILE A 25 -6.66 8.98 -1.13
CA ILE A 25 -7.50 9.85 -0.27
C ILE A 25 -7.65 11.24 -0.89
N SER A 26 -6.54 11.83 -1.37
CA SER A 26 -6.53 13.15 -2.00
C SER A 26 -7.42 13.21 -3.23
N ILE A 27 -7.35 12.19 -4.09
CA ILE A 27 -8.10 12.16 -5.34
C ILE A 27 -9.56 11.75 -5.10
N PHE A 28 -9.81 10.78 -4.24
CA PHE A 28 -11.16 10.36 -3.85
C PHE A 28 -11.94 11.50 -3.20
N SER A 29 -11.29 12.31 -2.37
CA SER A 29 -11.88 13.51 -1.76
C SER A 29 -12.30 14.57 -2.78
N LYS A 30 -11.62 14.67 -3.94
CA LYS A 30 -11.96 15.63 -5.00
C LYS A 30 -12.98 15.07 -5.99
N SER A 31 -12.89 13.79 -6.32
CA SER A 31 -13.78 13.13 -7.27
C SER A 31 -13.85 11.64 -7.00
N ARG A 32 -15.00 11.17 -6.50
CA ARG A 32 -15.23 9.74 -6.21
C ARG A 32 -14.98 8.86 -7.45
N LYS A 33 -15.43 9.27 -8.65
CA LYS A 33 -15.23 8.52 -9.90
C LYS A 33 -13.75 8.33 -10.25
N LYS A 34 -12.93 9.39 -10.14
CA LYS A 34 -11.48 9.30 -10.40
C LYS A 34 -10.75 8.53 -9.30
N GLY A 35 -11.23 8.65 -8.06
CA GLY A 35 -10.71 7.89 -6.92
C GLY A 35 -10.79 6.37 -7.14
N TRP A 36 -11.91 5.85 -7.65
CA TRP A 36 -12.05 4.43 -7.96
C TRP A 36 -11.09 3.94 -9.06
N ILE A 37 -10.86 4.75 -10.10
CA ILE A 37 -9.91 4.42 -11.17
C ILE A 37 -8.49 4.29 -10.61
N ILE A 38 -8.08 5.27 -9.79
CA ILE A 38 -6.76 5.25 -9.13
C ILE A 38 -6.65 4.12 -8.12
N LEU A 39 -7.72 3.83 -7.36
CA LEU A 39 -7.72 2.70 -6.45
C LEU A 39 -7.44 1.39 -7.20
N SER A 40 -8.14 1.16 -8.32
CA SER A 40 -7.93 -0.03 -9.14
C SER A 40 -6.48 -0.13 -9.64
N PHE A 41 -5.89 0.99 -10.06
CA PHE A 41 -4.50 1.04 -10.52
C PHE A 41 -3.50 0.76 -9.39
N LEU A 42 -3.69 1.41 -8.23
CA LEU A 42 -2.85 1.22 -7.05
C LEU A 42 -2.96 -0.22 -6.50
N SER A 43 -4.17 -0.79 -6.48
CA SER A 43 -4.38 -2.18 -6.08
C SER A 43 -3.64 -3.15 -7.00
N ALA A 44 -3.64 -2.92 -8.32
CA ALA A 44 -2.88 -3.76 -9.26
C ALA A 44 -1.37 -3.68 -8.99
N LEU A 45 -0.84 -2.48 -8.72
CA LEU A 45 0.58 -2.30 -8.36
C LEU A 45 0.95 -2.98 -7.05
N LEU A 46 0.10 -2.88 -6.01
CA LEU A 46 0.32 -3.53 -4.73
C LEU A 46 0.31 -5.06 -4.85
N VAL A 47 -0.63 -5.61 -5.62
CA VAL A 47 -0.67 -7.06 -5.90
C VAL A 47 0.59 -7.51 -6.63
N PHE A 48 1.07 -6.74 -7.61
CA PHE A 48 2.33 -7.05 -8.29
C PHE A 48 3.53 -7.03 -7.33
N GLN A 49 3.62 -6.02 -6.46
CA GLN A 49 4.66 -5.97 -5.42
C GLN A 49 4.59 -7.16 -4.45
N LEU A 50 3.40 -7.56 -4.04
CA LEU A 50 3.19 -8.73 -3.18
C LEU A 50 3.67 -10.02 -3.83
N ILE A 51 3.34 -10.25 -5.11
CA ILE A 51 3.82 -11.41 -5.87
C ILE A 51 5.35 -11.44 -5.88
N GLN A 52 5.99 -10.28 -6.10
CA GLN A 52 7.45 -10.18 -6.06
C GLN A 52 8.01 -10.44 -4.66
N GLY A 53 7.34 -9.97 -3.61
CA GLY A 53 7.70 -10.26 -2.22
C GLY A 53 7.70 -11.75 -1.91
N PHE A 54 6.64 -12.47 -2.33
CA PHE A 54 6.54 -13.92 -2.17
C PHE A 54 7.54 -14.70 -3.02
N ASN A 55 7.87 -14.20 -4.23
CA ASN A 55 8.92 -14.77 -5.06
C ASN A 55 10.31 -14.64 -4.42
N ILE A 56 10.56 -13.58 -3.65
CA ILE A 56 11.82 -13.39 -2.93
C ILE A 56 11.89 -14.33 -1.72
N SER A 57 10.88 -14.30 -0.84
CA SER A 57 10.73 -15.27 0.24
C SER A 57 9.34 -15.21 0.86
N ILE A 58 8.91 -16.33 1.46
CA ILE A 58 7.64 -16.40 2.20
C ILE A 58 7.59 -15.35 3.31
N ALA A 59 8.68 -15.22 4.09
CA ALA A 59 8.76 -14.24 5.18
C ALA A 59 8.57 -12.80 4.70
N MET A 60 9.18 -12.46 3.55
CA MET A 60 9.06 -11.13 2.96
C MET A 60 7.63 -10.85 2.47
N GLY A 61 7.04 -11.77 1.70
CA GLY A 61 5.65 -11.65 1.26
C GLY A 61 4.68 -11.49 2.43
N THR A 62 4.82 -12.31 3.48
CA THR A 62 3.98 -12.19 4.68
C THR A 62 4.14 -10.86 5.40
N GLY A 63 5.38 -10.34 5.51
CA GLY A 63 5.62 -9.04 6.13
C GLY A 63 5.02 -7.88 5.33
N MET A 64 5.05 -7.96 4.00
CA MET A 64 4.44 -6.95 3.12
C MET A 64 2.90 -6.96 3.27
N VAL A 65 2.26 -8.13 3.35
CA VAL A 65 0.81 -8.22 3.63
C VAL A 65 0.45 -7.54 4.95
N ILE A 66 1.24 -7.75 6.00
CA ILE A 66 0.99 -7.14 7.31
C ILE A 66 1.07 -5.61 7.21
N ILE A 67 2.10 -5.08 6.54
CA ILE A 67 2.25 -3.63 6.30
C ILE A 67 1.05 -3.07 5.54
N ASP A 68 0.65 -3.75 4.45
CA ASP A 68 -0.47 -3.32 3.62
C ASP A 68 -1.78 -3.26 4.42
N LEU A 69 -2.03 -4.26 5.28
CA LEU A 69 -3.19 -4.26 6.19
C LEU A 69 -3.18 -3.06 7.14
N PHE A 70 -2.04 -2.75 7.77
CA PHE A 70 -1.92 -1.58 8.64
C PHE A 70 -2.22 -0.28 7.90
N VAL A 71 -1.70 -0.13 6.68
CA VAL A 71 -1.93 1.08 5.89
C VAL A 71 -3.38 1.19 5.41
N ILE A 72 -4.03 0.08 5.02
CA ILE A 72 -5.45 0.06 4.68
C ILE A 72 -6.30 0.53 5.86
N VAL A 73 -6.02 0.02 7.07
CA VAL A 73 -6.72 0.45 8.29
C VAL A 73 -6.48 1.94 8.55
N ALA A 74 -5.23 2.40 8.46
CA ALA A 74 -4.90 3.82 8.63
C ALA A 74 -5.60 4.72 7.60
N ALA A 75 -5.66 4.29 6.33
CA ALA A 75 -6.35 4.99 5.26
C ALA A 75 -7.85 5.07 5.51
N PHE A 76 -8.47 3.97 5.96
CA PHE A 76 -9.89 3.92 6.32
C PHE A 76 -10.21 4.86 7.49
N LEU A 77 -9.40 4.85 8.55
CA LEU A 77 -9.56 5.79 9.67
C LEU A 77 -9.44 7.25 9.22
N THR A 78 -8.50 7.56 8.33
CA THR A 78 -8.31 8.90 7.78
C THR A 78 -9.53 9.35 6.95
N LEU A 79 -10.10 8.46 6.13
CA LEU A 79 -11.33 8.74 5.38
C LEU A 79 -12.52 8.97 6.32
N LYS A 80 -12.67 8.13 7.35
CA LYS A 80 -13.74 8.24 8.36
C LYS A 80 -13.65 9.56 9.13
N GLN A 81 -12.45 9.98 9.53
CA GLN A 81 -12.23 11.26 10.22
C GLN A 81 -12.55 12.47 9.32
N LYS A 82 -12.31 12.35 8.00
CA LYS A 82 -12.66 13.38 7.01
C LYS A 82 -14.16 13.44 6.66
N LYS A 83 -15.02 12.61 7.28
CA LYS A 83 -16.47 12.52 7.02
C LYS A 83 -16.81 12.36 5.52
N LEU A 84 -16.02 11.58 4.78
CA LEU A 84 -16.26 11.26 3.37
C LEU A 84 -17.09 10.00 3.15
#